data_AF-A0A3M2C0A2-F1
#
_entry.id   AF-A0A3M2C0A2-F1
#
_cell.length_a   1.000
_cell.length_b   1.000
_cell.length_c   1.000
_cell.angle_alpha   90.00
_cell.angle_beta   90.00
_cell.angle_gamma   90.00
#
_symmetry.space_group_name_H-M   'P 1'
#
loop_
_entity.id
_entity.type
_entity.pdbx_description
1 polymer ?
#
loop_
_entity_poly.entity_id
_entity_poly.type
_entity_poly.pdbx_seq_one_letter_code
_entity_poly.pdbx_strand_id
1 'polypeptide(L)' 'MAKTAKKIPAGTIAQGDCIELMAKWPTESIDLIFADPPYNIGFKYDHYDDNREHDDYVQWTREWIDACTRLLKPTGSFY' A
#
# COMPACT_ATOMS: atom_id res chain seq x y z
N MET A 1 -0.75 -2.74 -28.89
CA MET A 1 0.67 -2.47 -28.60
C MET A 1 0.82 -2.35 -27.09
N ALA A 2 1.59 -3.23 -26.44
CA ALA A 2 1.77 -3.20 -25.00
C ALA A 2 2.56 -1.94 -24.61
N LYS A 3 1.97 -1.06 -23.80
CA LYS A 3 2.69 0.08 -23.22
C LYS A 3 3.80 -0.49 -22.35
N THR A 4 5.06 -0.19 -22.67
CA THR A 4 6.19 -0.61 -21.85
C THR A 4 6.06 0.08 -20.49
N ALA A 5 5.67 -0.68 -19.46
CA ALA A 5 5.53 -0.15 -18.11
C ALA A 5 6.89 0.43 -17.66
N LYS A 6 6.85 1.65 -17.12
CA LYS A 6 8.03 2.32 -16.57
C LYS A 6 8.59 1.43 -15.45
N LYS A 7 9.76 0.84 -15.67
CA LYS A 7 10.37 -0.11 -14.74
C LYS A 7 10.72 0.61 -13.44
N ILE A 8 10.14 0.20 -12.32
CA ILE A 8 10.51 0.69 -10.99
C ILE A 8 11.90 0.09 -10.67
N PRO A 9 12.93 0.90 -10.35
CA PRO A 9 14.24 0.38 -10.00
C PRO A 9 14.16 -0.53 -8.76
N ALA A 10 14.81 -1.68 -8.81
CA ALA A 10 14.92 -2.57 -7.65
C ALA A 10 15.72 -1.89 -6.53
N GLY A 11 15.40 -2.22 -5.27
CA GLY A 11 16.10 -1.67 -4.09
C GLY A 11 15.78 -0.20 -3.80
N THR A 12 14.65 0.32 -4.32
CA THR A 12 14.21 1.70 -4.03
C THR A 12 13.56 1.77 -2.65
N ILE A 13 13.96 2.76 -1.85
CA ILE A 13 13.29 3.14 -0.61
C ILE A 13 12.60 4.48 -0.83
N ALA A 14 11.32 4.58 -0.48
CA ALA A 14 10.54 5.82 -0.56
C ALA A 14 10.01 6.17 0.83
N GLN A 15 10.25 7.41 1.28
CA GLN A 15 9.76 7.92 2.55
C GLN A 15 8.52 8.79 2.31
N GLY A 16 7.42 8.48 3.00
CA GLY A 16 6.18 9.25 2.94
C GLY A 16 4.96 8.38 3.24
N ASP A 17 3.78 8.98 3.10
CA ASP A 17 2.52 8.25 3.15
C ASP A 17 2.44 7.25 1.98
N CYS A 18 2.13 5.98 2.28
CA CYS A 18 2.17 4.92 1.28
C CYS A 18 1.06 5.08 0.22
N ILE A 19 -0.11 5.60 0.58
CA ILE A 19 -1.22 5.83 -0.36
C ILE A 19 -0.82 6.92 -1.36
N GLU A 20 -0.28 8.04 -0.87
CA GLU A 20 0.18 9.15 -1.72
C GLU A 20 1.35 8.76 -2.65
N LEU A 21 2.27 7.95 -2.15
CA LEU A 21 3.40 7.45 -2.94
C LEU A 21 2.93 6.47 -4.01
N MET A 22 2.10 5.50 -3.63
CA MET A 22 1.55 4.50 -4.55
C MET A 22 0.75 5.17 -5.67
N ALA A 23 0.00 6.25 -5.40
CA ALA A 23 -0.77 6.99 -6.41
C ALA A 23 0.08 7.48 -7.60
N LYS A 24 1.39 7.66 -7.41
CA LYS A 24 2.34 8.12 -8.45
C LYS A 24 2.87 6.97 -9.31
N TRP A 25 2.61 5.73 -8.92
CA TRP A 25 3.16 4.53 -9.57
C TRP A 25 2.21 3.96 -10.63
N PRO A 26 2.76 3.34 -11.69
CA PRO A 26 1.96 2.76 -12.76
C PRO A 26 1.09 1.61 -12.25
N THR A 27 -0.13 1.51 -12.79
CA THR A 27 -1.04 0.38 -12.54
C THR A 27 -0.44 -0.92 -13.06
N GLU A 28 -0.88 -2.06 -12.50
CA GLU A 28 -0.49 -3.40 -12.98
C GLU A 28 1.03 -3.57 -13.16
N SER A 29 1.82 -3.06 -12.21
CA SER A 29 3.28 -3.01 -12.29
C SER A 29 3.99 -3.84 -11.24
N ILE A 30 3.28 -4.29 -10.19
CA ILE A 30 3.83 -5.04 -9.07
C ILE A 30 3.38 -6.50 -9.13
N ASP A 31 4.34 -7.43 -8.97
CA ASP A 31 4.09 -8.87 -8.94
C ASP A 31 3.65 -9.36 -7.55
N LEU A 32 4.20 -8.78 -6.49
CA LEU A 32 3.98 -9.19 -5.12
C LEU A 32 3.94 -7.97 -4.20
N ILE A 33 2.90 -7.89 -3.36
CA ILE A 33 2.82 -6.94 -2.25
C ILE A 33 2.81 -7.73 -0.95
N PHE A 34 3.58 -7.26 0.02
CA PHE A 34 3.56 -7.72 1.40
C PHE A 34 3.33 -6.51 2.28
N ALA A 35 2.34 -6.57 3.16
CA ALA A 35 1.99 -5.46 4.03
C ALA A 35 1.89 -5.91 5.50
N ASP A 36 2.44 -5.08 6.39
CA ASP A 36 2.29 -5.21 7.84
C ASP A 36 1.74 -3.89 8.39
N PRO A 37 0.41 -3.64 8.26
CA PRO A 37 -0.20 -2.40 8.72
C PRO A 37 -0.31 -2.38 10.25
N PRO A 38 -0.52 -1.22 10.89
CA PRO A 38 -0.97 -1.15 12.28
C PRO A 38 -2.29 -1.93 12.46
N TYR A 39 -2.44 -2.66 13.57
CA TYR A 39 -3.54 -3.61 13.78
C TYR A 39 -4.77 -3.03 14.48
N ASN A 40 -4.72 -1.75 14.88
CA ASN A 40 -5.73 -1.07 15.65
C ASN A 40 -6.09 -1.76 16.98
N ILE A 41 -5.06 -2.21 17.70
CA ILE A 41 -5.21 -2.91 18.99
C ILE A 41 -4.87 -2.01 20.20
N GLY A 42 -4.67 -0.71 19.97
CA GLY A 42 -4.25 0.24 21.00
C GLY A 42 -2.79 0.07 21.41
N PHE A 43 -1.95 -0.48 20.54
CA PHE A 43 -0.53 -0.62 20.82
C PHE A 43 0.15 0.76 20.88
N LYS A 44 1.06 0.95 21.84
CA LYS A 44 1.76 2.23 22.03
C LYS A 44 3.04 2.25 21.21
N TYR A 45 2.99 2.90 20.05
CA TYR A 45 4.17 3.23 19.27
C TYR A 45 4.75 4.58 19.70
N ASP A 46 6.02 4.85 19.38
CA ASP A 46 6.68 6.13 19.72
C ASP A 46 6.06 7.32 19.00
N HIS A 47 5.56 7.10 17.77
CA HIS A 47 5.11 8.17 16.86
C HIS A 47 3.78 7.88 16.16
N TYR A 48 3.07 6.81 16.53
CA TYR A 48 1.83 6.41 15.87
C TYR A 48 0.76 6.03 16.90
N ASP A 49 -0.43 6.59 16.74
CA ASP A 49 -1.61 6.21 17.53
C ASP A 49 -2.40 5.13 16.80
N ASP A 50 -2.39 3.93 17.38
CA ASP A 50 -3.05 2.73 16.85
C ASP A 50 -4.37 2.46 17.56
N ASN A 51 -5.12 3.54 17.86
CA ASN A 51 -6.40 3.49 18.51
C ASN A 51 -7.43 4.36 17.78
N ARG A 52 -7.65 4.03 16.51
CA ARG A 52 -8.67 4.64 15.65
C ARG A 52 -10.04 4.05 15.95
N GLU A 53 -11.08 4.85 15.75
CA GLU A 53 -12.46 4.35 15.74
C GLU A 53 -12.63 3.26 14.67
N HIS A 54 -13.52 2.29 14.95
CA HIS A 54 -13.63 1.07 14.15
C HIS A 54 -13.90 1.36 12.66
N ASP A 55 -14.88 2.20 12.37
CA ASP A 55 -15.27 2.53 10.99
C ASP A 55 -14.18 3.32 10.27
N ASP A 56 -13.48 4.21 11.00
CA ASP A 56 -12.35 4.97 10.47
C ASP A 56 -11.18 4.05 10.12
N TYR A 57 -10.88 3.05 10.95
CA TYR A 57 -9.86 2.05 10.67
C TYR A 57 -10.22 1.17 9.47
N VAL A 58 -11.47 0.73 9.36
CA VAL A 58 -11.95 -0.06 8.22
C VAL A 58 -11.89 0.76 6.93
N GLN A 59 -12.33 2.02 6.97
CA GLN A 59 -12.29 2.91 5.82
C GLN A 59 -10.85 3.18 5.37
N TRP A 60 -9.97 3.54 6.31
CA TRP A 60 -8.53 3.69 6.04
C TRP A 60 -7.92 2.41 5.49
N THR A 61 -8.34 1.25 6.00
CA THR A 61 -7.86 -0.05 5.52
C THR A 61 -8.21 -0.31 4.06
N ARG A 62 -9.43 0.04 3.67
CA ARG A 62 -9.87 -0.06 2.27
C ARG A 62 -9.05 0.84 1.36
N GLU A 63 -8.75 2.06 1.78
CA GLU A 63 -8.01 3.03 0.96
C GLU A 63 -6.61 2.53 0.58
N TRP A 64 -5.84 2.01 1.53
CA TRP A 64 -4.50 1.51 1.21
C TRP A 64 -4.54 0.16 0.47
N ILE A 65 -5.52 -0.71 0.74
CA ILE A 65 -5.72 -1.94 -0.02
C ILE A 65 -6.10 -1.64 -1.49
N ASP A 66 -6.98 -0.67 -1.72
CA ASP A 66 -7.38 -0.25 -3.07
C ASP A 66 -6.20 0.37 -3.84
N ALA A 67 -5.35 1.12 -3.15
CA ALA A 67 -4.11 1.62 -3.73
C ALA A 67 -3.16 0.47 -4.13
N CYS A 68 -3.03 -0.56 -3.29
CA CYS A 68 -2.24 -1.77 -3.58
C CYS A 68 -2.82 -2.58 -4.74
N THR A 69 -4.13 -2.84 -4.76
CA THR A 69 -4.78 -3.65 -5.80
C THR A 69 -4.67 -3.02 -7.19
N ARG A 70 -4.76 -1.68 -7.29
CA ARG A 70 -4.50 -0.94 -8.54
C ARG A 70 -3.09 -1.18 -9.09
N LEU A 71 -2.09 -1.37 -8.21
CA LEU A 71 -0.70 -1.59 -8.60
C LEU A 71 -0.39 -3.04 -8.95
N LEU A 72 -1.14 -4.01 -8.40
CA LEU A 72 -0.95 -5.42 -8.70
C LEU A 72 -1.25 -5.73 -10.16
N LYS A 73 -0.39 -6.55 -10.77
CA LYS A 73 -0.72 -7.21 -12.03
C LYS A 73 -1.92 -8.14 -11.84
N PRO A 74 -2.65 -8.48 -12.91
CA PRO A 74 -3.72 -9.50 -12.85
C PRO A 74 -3.25 -10.85 -12.31
N THR A 75 -1.96 -11.16 -12.42
CA THR A 75 -1.31 -12.38 -11.89
C THR A 75 -0.59 -12.17 -10.57
N GLY A 76 -0.70 -10.98 -9.97
CA GLY A 76 0.01 -10.62 -8.75
C GLY A 76 -0.61 -11.24 -7.51
N SER A 77 0.11 -11.17 -6.40
CA SER A 77 -0.36 -11.66 -5.10
C SER A 77 -0.16 -10.61 -4.01
N PHE A 78 -1.03 -10.67 -3.00
CA PHE A 78 -1.01 -9.81 -1.82
C PHE A 78 -0.97 -10.72 -0.59
N TYR A 79 0.01 -10.50 0.28
CA TYR A 79 0.10 -11.09 1.62
C TYR A 79 0.02 -10.03 2.71
#